data_AF-A0A3S1K0C9-F1
#
_entry.id   AF-A0A3S1K0C9-F1
#
_cell.length_a   1.000
_cell.length_b   1.000
_cell.length_c   1.000
_cell.angle_alpha   90.00
_cell.angle_beta   90.00
_cell.angle_gamma   90.00
#
_symmetry.space_group_name_H-M   'P 1'
#
loop_
_entity.id
_entity.type
_entity.pdbx_description
1 polymer ?
#
loop_
_entity_poly.entity_id
_entity_poly.type
_entity_poly.pdbx_seq_one_letter_code
_entity_poly.pdbx_strand_id
1 'polypeptide(L)'
;MEAADFMPDEADIAGIKRNLEAYEVGRAAAYRQVRWRVPLFISLLLAFVALVAWLFNTVADPYERWFSTPHVLLYVVGFVAAILLYFQAIKPASTLQQSFRKTLLPIIFGFIEDMRYQHEVTPNSFDRLPRETIGTFNSKRFDDIVSGRYEGFPFELYEADLRQGTGKSGTIAFKGIVVAFETIVPFPGILVAARRTDVAVGLFRGMFASKMQELSCGVPELDATYDFRTDNVEAAQPLVSGRLAQALTWLSETWPDDPARVALNGGDGFLLLPQTKDFFDLPDKSVPLDYAKHVAPMISDMGAMLATAALVRKIGAKDEAAG
;
A
#
# COMPACT_ATOMS: atom_id res chain seq x y z
N MET A 1 -14.64 7.96 18.85
CA MET A 1 -14.07 8.88 17.85
C MET A 1 -14.85 8.66 16.58
N GLU A 2 -15.47 9.72 16.06
CA GLU A 2 -16.21 9.68 14.80
C GLU A 2 -15.31 10.15 13.65
N ALA A 3 -15.62 9.78 12.41
CA ALA A 3 -14.89 10.25 11.23
C ALA A 3 -14.76 11.79 11.15
N ALA A 4 -15.72 12.50 11.74
CA ALA A 4 -15.72 13.96 11.84
C ALA A 4 -14.57 14.53 12.68
N ASP A 5 -14.03 13.77 13.64
CA ASP A 5 -12.96 14.21 14.53
C ASP A 5 -11.62 14.40 13.78
N PHE A 6 -11.48 13.78 12.59
CA PHE A 6 -10.26 13.81 11.77
C PHE A 6 -10.37 14.75 10.57
N MET A 7 -11.52 15.38 10.39
CA MET A 7 -11.72 16.30 9.27
C MET A 7 -10.96 17.60 9.51
N PRO A 8 -10.22 18.13 8.52
CA PRO A 8 -9.55 19.41 8.65
C PRO A 8 -10.56 20.53 8.88
N ASP A 9 -10.12 21.64 9.48
CA ASP A 9 -11.00 22.80 9.68
C ASP A 9 -11.37 23.46 8.34
N GLU A 10 -12.31 24.42 8.36
CA GLU A 10 -12.75 25.07 7.12
C GLU A 10 -11.62 25.81 6.38
N ALA A 11 -10.63 26.34 7.10
CA ALA A 11 -9.50 27.06 6.52
C ALA A 11 -8.55 26.08 5.81
N ASP A 12 -8.27 24.94 6.43
CA ASP A 12 -7.47 23.85 5.87
C ASP A 12 -8.18 23.22 4.67
N ILE A 13 -9.49 22.99 4.76
CA ILE A 13 -10.29 22.50 3.63
C ILE A 13 -10.21 23.48 2.44
N ALA A 14 -10.30 24.79 2.70
CA ALA A 14 -10.15 25.80 1.65
C ALA A 14 -8.73 25.78 1.06
N GLY A 15 -7.71 25.61 1.89
CA GLY A 15 -6.32 25.43 1.46
C GLY A 15 -6.13 24.20 0.58
N ILE A 16 -6.65 23.04 1.00
CA ILE A 16 -6.62 21.78 0.23
C ILE A 16 -7.30 21.97 -1.11
N LYS A 17 -8.51 22.55 -1.14
CA LYS A 17 -9.25 22.82 -2.38
C LYS A 17 -8.47 23.71 -3.34
N ARG A 18 -7.84 24.78 -2.84
CA ARG A 18 -7.00 25.66 -3.68
C ARG A 18 -5.81 24.92 -4.29
N ASN A 19 -5.13 24.06 -3.53
CA ASN A 19 -4.01 23.29 -4.09
C ASN A 19 -4.50 22.19 -5.05
N LEU A 20 -5.71 21.65 -4.85
CA LEU A 20 -6.36 20.73 -5.76
C LEU A 20 -6.68 21.40 -7.11
N GLU A 21 -7.18 22.64 -7.09
CA GLU A 21 -7.40 23.45 -8.30
C GLU A 21 -6.09 23.70 -9.06
N ALA A 22 -5.02 24.04 -8.37
CA ALA A 22 -3.70 24.24 -8.98
C ALA A 22 -3.18 22.95 -9.64
N TYR A 23 -3.40 21.80 -9.00
CA TYR A 23 -3.10 20.50 -9.59
C TYR A 23 -3.95 20.21 -10.83
N GLU A 24 -5.26 20.48 -10.78
CA GLU A 24 -6.17 20.22 -11.89
C GLU A 24 -5.78 21.00 -13.16
N VAL A 25 -5.31 22.25 -13.00
CA VAL A 25 -4.74 23.03 -14.11
C VAL A 25 -3.53 22.32 -14.71
N GLY A 26 -2.61 21.86 -13.86
CA GLY A 26 -1.43 21.08 -14.30
C GLY A 26 -1.81 19.76 -14.97
N ARG A 27 -2.77 19.03 -14.40
CA ARG A 27 -3.25 17.73 -14.89
C ARG A 27 -3.89 17.88 -16.26
N ALA A 28 -4.75 18.88 -16.45
CA ALA A 28 -5.39 19.16 -17.73
C ALA A 28 -4.36 19.45 -18.83
N ALA A 29 -3.32 20.23 -18.51
CA ALA A 29 -2.23 20.53 -19.44
C ALA A 29 -1.39 19.29 -19.77
N ALA A 30 -0.98 18.51 -18.77
CA ALA A 30 -0.23 17.27 -18.95
C ALA A 30 -1.04 16.23 -19.74
N TYR A 31 -2.32 16.08 -19.44
CA TYR A 31 -3.22 15.16 -20.13
C TYR A 31 -3.40 15.56 -21.61
N ARG A 32 -3.59 16.86 -21.89
CA ARG A 32 -3.64 17.37 -23.28
C ARG A 32 -2.35 17.05 -24.02
N GLN A 33 -1.20 17.17 -23.37
CA GLN A 33 0.10 16.85 -23.97
C GLN A 33 0.24 15.36 -24.28
N VAL A 34 -0.16 14.47 -23.35
CA VAL A 34 -0.16 13.01 -23.57
C VAL A 34 -1.08 12.63 -24.72
N ARG A 35 -2.28 13.22 -24.77
CA ARG A 35 -3.29 12.94 -25.81
C ARG A 35 -2.79 13.24 -27.23
N TRP A 36 -1.87 14.19 -27.40
CA TRP A 36 -1.26 14.48 -28.70
C TRP A 36 0.05 13.73 -28.95
N ARG A 37 0.88 13.57 -27.91
CA ARG A 37 2.17 12.88 -28.05
C ARG A 37 2.03 11.41 -28.40
N VAL A 38 1.09 10.70 -27.76
CA VAL A 38 0.89 9.26 -28.00
C VAL A 38 0.54 8.98 -29.47
N PRO A 39 -0.53 9.55 -30.06
CA PRO A 39 -0.83 9.28 -31.47
C PRO A 39 0.28 9.80 -32.38
N LEU A 40 0.89 10.97 -32.11
CA LEU A 40 1.95 11.50 -32.96
C LEU A 40 3.19 10.60 -32.97
N PHE A 41 3.69 10.16 -31.82
CA PHE A 41 4.87 9.28 -31.74
C PHE A 41 4.60 7.90 -32.34
N ILE A 42 3.45 7.31 -32.05
CA ILE A 42 3.09 6.00 -32.60
C ILE A 42 2.85 6.09 -34.11
N SER A 43 2.14 7.11 -34.60
CA SER A 43 1.92 7.30 -36.04
C SER A 43 3.22 7.56 -36.79
N LEU A 44 4.13 8.37 -36.25
CA LEU A 44 5.45 8.58 -36.86
C LEU A 44 6.28 7.29 -36.90
N LEU A 45 6.25 6.49 -35.84
CA LEU A 45 6.92 5.20 -35.82
C LEU A 45 6.32 4.22 -36.84
N LEU A 46 5.00 4.13 -36.92
CA LEU A 46 4.33 3.28 -37.89
C LEU A 46 4.64 3.71 -39.33
N ALA A 47 4.64 5.02 -39.61
CA ALA A 47 5.03 5.56 -40.91
C ALA A 47 6.49 5.22 -41.24
N PHE A 48 7.40 5.32 -40.26
CA PHE A 48 8.80 4.93 -40.42
C PHE A 48 8.96 3.44 -40.72
N VAL A 49 8.32 2.56 -39.93
CA VAL A 49 8.34 1.11 -40.14
C VAL A 49 7.77 0.76 -41.52
N ALA A 50 6.66 1.38 -41.92
CA ALA A 50 6.07 1.15 -43.24
C ALA A 50 6.99 1.59 -44.39
N LEU A 51 7.66 2.75 -44.24
CA LEU A 51 8.61 3.25 -45.24
C LEU A 51 9.82 2.31 -45.39
N VAL A 52 10.39 1.84 -44.27
CA VAL A 52 11.54 0.93 -44.29
C VAL A 52 11.14 -0.44 -44.84
N ALA A 53 9.96 -0.96 -44.48
CA ALA A 53 9.42 -2.19 -45.06
C ALA A 53 9.20 -2.06 -46.57
N TRP A 54 8.65 -0.92 -47.02
CA TRP A 54 8.50 -0.64 -48.44
C TRP A 54 9.86 -0.63 -49.17
N LEU A 55 10.89 -0.03 -48.57
CA LEU A 55 12.24 -0.03 -49.13
C LEU A 55 12.81 -1.45 -49.22
N PHE A 56 12.64 -2.29 -48.20
CA PHE A 56 13.05 -3.69 -48.24
C PHE A 56 12.37 -4.45 -49.38
N ASN A 57 11.08 -4.18 -49.66
CA ASN A 57 10.39 -4.80 -50.78
C ASN A 57 10.95 -4.42 -52.16
N THR A 58 11.62 -3.27 -52.30
CA THR A 58 12.26 -2.89 -53.57
C THR A 58 13.48 -3.76 -53.90
N VAL A 59 14.08 -4.41 -52.90
CA VAL A 59 15.28 -5.24 -53.04
C VAL A 59 14.98 -6.73 -52.79
N ALA A 60 13.85 -7.04 -52.16
CA ALA A 60 13.45 -8.40 -51.81
C ALA A 60 13.03 -9.24 -53.03
N ASP A 61 13.29 -10.55 -52.93
CA ASP A 61 12.74 -11.55 -53.85
C ASP A 61 11.20 -11.44 -53.90
N PRO A 62 10.56 -11.49 -55.09
CA PRO A 62 9.11 -11.46 -55.23
C PRO A 62 8.33 -12.41 -54.31
N TYR A 63 8.89 -13.58 -53.96
CA TYR A 63 8.26 -14.57 -53.09
C TYR A 63 8.41 -14.30 -51.58
N GLU A 64 9.31 -13.39 -51.19
CA GLU A 64 9.60 -13.07 -49.78
C GLU A 64 9.18 -11.64 -49.37
N ARG A 65 8.49 -10.92 -50.24
CA ARG A 65 8.00 -9.57 -49.95
C ARG A 65 7.19 -9.55 -48.66
N TRP A 66 7.42 -8.54 -47.83
CA TRP A 66 6.80 -8.32 -46.51
C TRP A 66 7.13 -9.32 -45.40
N PHE A 67 7.64 -10.51 -45.73
CA PHE A 67 7.84 -11.62 -44.79
C PHE A 67 9.29 -12.12 -44.69
N SER A 68 10.21 -11.55 -45.46
CA SER A 68 11.63 -11.90 -45.35
C SER A 68 12.18 -11.62 -43.94
N THR A 69 13.28 -12.29 -43.57
CA THR A 69 13.90 -12.13 -42.25
C THR A 69 14.14 -10.67 -41.84
N PRO A 70 14.60 -9.75 -42.73
CA PRO A 70 14.69 -8.32 -42.42
C PRO A 70 13.37 -7.65 -42.03
N HIS A 71 12.24 -8.02 -42.65
CA HIS A 71 10.92 -7.48 -42.30
C HIS A 71 10.49 -7.90 -40.91
N VAL A 72 10.64 -9.20 -40.58
CA VAL A 72 10.28 -9.72 -39.26
C VAL A 72 11.10 -9.02 -38.17
N LEU A 73 12.41 -8.85 -38.38
CA LEU A 73 13.26 -8.11 -37.44
C LEU A 73 12.81 -6.65 -37.30
N LEU A 74 12.50 -5.97 -38.41
CA LEU A 74 12.00 -4.60 -38.39
C LEU A 74 10.69 -4.48 -37.58
N TYR A 75 9.76 -5.41 -37.72
CA TYR A 75 8.50 -5.40 -36.98
C TYR A 75 8.71 -5.65 -35.49
N VAL A 76 9.58 -6.58 -35.11
CA VAL A 76 9.92 -6.84 -33.70
C VAL A 76 10.57 -5.61 -33.07
N VAL A 77 11.54 -5.00 -33.75
CA VAL A 77 12.19 -3.77 -33.28
C VAL A 77 11.20 -2.63 -33.21
N GLY A 78 10.34 -2.47 -34.21
CA GLY A 78 9.26 -1.48 -34.23
C GLY A 78 8.29 -1.67 -33.06
N PHE A 79 7.92 -2.90 -32.73
CA PHE A 79 7.06 -3.20 -31.59
C PHE A 79 7.73 -2.82 -30.26
N VAL A 80 8.98 -3.19 -30.05
CA VAL A 80 9.74 -2.80 -28.84
C VAL A 80 9.87 -1.28 -28.76
N ALA A 81 10.16 -0.60 -29.88
CA ALA A 81 10.24 0.86 -29.94
C ALA A 81 8.89 1.53 -29.62
N ALA A 82 7.76 0.96 -30.06
CA ALA A 82 6.42 1.46 -29.76
C ALA A 82 6.14 1.42 -28.25
N ILE A 83 6.53 0.34 -27.57
CA ILE A 83 6.41 0.21 -26.11
C ILE A 83 7.22 1.32 -25.42
N LEU A 84 8.48 1.53 -25.82
CA LEU A 84 9.34 2.57 -25.23
C LEU A 84 8.79 3.98 -25.47
N LEU A 85 8.33 4.29 -26.69
CA LEU A 85 7.74 5.59 -27.02
C LEU A 85 6.44 5.85 -26.26
N TYR A 86 5.63 4.83 -26.04
CA TYR A 86 4.42 4.93 -25.23
C TYR A 86 4.74 5.33 -23.78
N PHE A 87 5.69 4.64 -23.13
CA PHE A 87 6.13 5.00 -21.78
C PHE A 87 6.74 6.40 -21.72
N GLN A 88 7.55 6.78 -22.71
CA GLN A 88 8.11 8.13 -22.82
C GLN A 88 7.04 9.21 -23.00
N ALA A 89 5.97 8.91 -23.75
CA ALA A 89 4.88 9.84 -23.98
C ALA A 89 4.04 10.09 -22.72
N ILE A 90 3.89 9.10 -21.83
CA ILE A 90 3.05 9.17 -20.62
C ILE A 90 3.80 9.71 -19.40
N LYS A 91 5.14 9.69 -19.43
CA LYS A 91 6.03 10.16 -18.35
C LYS A 91 5.67 11.53 -17.74
N PRO A 92 5.26 12.57 -18.50
CA PRO A 92 4.90 13.86 -17.91
C PRO A 92 3.73 13.76 -16.93
N ALA A 93 2.73 12.95 -17.26
CA ALA A 93 1.54 12.81 -16.42
C ALA A 93 1.81 11.96 -15.17
N SER A 94 2.67 10.93 -15.24
CA SER A 94 3.08 10.20 -14.03
C SER A 94 3.96 11.07 -13.12
N THR A 95 4.87 11.86 -13.69
CA THR A 95 5.72 12.78 -12.93
C THR A 95 4.88 13.83 -12.20
N LEU A 96 3.84 14.37 -12.84
CA LEU A 96 2.92 15.31 -12.23
C LEU A 96 2.14 14.67 -11.07
N GLN A 97 1.61 13.46 -11.26
CA GLN A 97 0.87 12.72 -10.23
C GLN A 97 1.76 12.42 -9.01
N GLN A 98 3.01 12.03 -9.22
CA GLN A 98 3.96 11.80 -8.13
C GLN A 98 4.37 13.11 -7.42
N SER A 99 4.61 14.18 -8.18
CA SER A 99 4.87 15.52 -7.62
C SER A 99 3.69 16.01 -6.78
N PHE A 100 2.47 15.70 -7.22
CA PHE A 100 1.26 16.01 -6.48
C PHE A 100 1.19 15.22 -5.18
N ARG A 101 1.39 13.90 -5.18
CA ARG A 101 1.45 13.11 -3.93
C ARG A 101 2.45 13.72 -2.94
N LYS A 102 3.65 14.04 -3.42
CA LYS A 102 4.70 14.65 -2.59
C LYS A 102 4.34 16.03 -2.02
N THR A 103 3.50 16.80 -2.70
CA THR A 103 3.16 18.18 -2.30
C THR A 103 1.84 18.25 -1.52
N LEU A 104 0.83 17.50 -1.96
CA LEU A 104 -0.50 17.51 -1.37
C LEU A 104 -0.64 16.62 -0.17
N LEU A 105 -0.05 15.42 -0.14
CA LEU A 105 -0.26 14.52 1.00
C LEU A 105 0.15 15.20 2.33
N PRO A 106 1.26 15.95 2.42
CA PRO A 106 1.59 16.74 3.61
C PRO A 106 0.55 17.81 3.99
N ILE A 107 -0.17 18.37 3.01
CA ILE A 107 -1.20 19.39 3.25
C ILE A 107 -2.51 18.72 3.68
N ILE A 108 -2.88 17.63 2.99
CA ILE A 108 -4.08 16.83 3.24
C ILE A 108 -4.02 16.22 4.65
N PHE A 109 -2.85 15.73 5.05
CA PHE A 109 -2.62 15.14 6.36
C PHE A 109 -1.91 16.10 7.32
N GLY A 110 -2.32 17.37 7.32
CA GLY A 110 -1.73 18.41 8.18
C GLY A 110 -1.83 18.13 9.69
N PHE A 111 -2.67 17.18 10.10
CA PHE A 111 -2.77 16.70 11.48
C PHE A 111 -1.62 15.74 11.89
N ILE A 112 -0.77 15.33 10.95
CA ILE A 112 0.40 14.49 11.19
C ILE A 112 1.64 15.39 11.38
N GLU A 113 2.20 15.37 12.58
CA GLU A 113 3.42 16.11 12.89
C GLU A 113 4.64 15.48 12.21
N ASP A 114 5.58 16.30 11.76
CA ASP A 114 6.82 15.87 11.08
C ASP A 114 6.59 14.88 9.92
N MET A 115 5.47 15.03 9.20
CA MET A 115 5.09 14.11 8.13
C MET A 115 6.15 14.02 7.03
N ARG A 116 6.51 12.79 6.66
CA ARG A 116 7.36 12.46 5.51
C ARG A 116 6.68 11.45 4.62
N TYR A 117 6.73 11.71 3.32
CA TYR A 117 6.24 10.80 2.28
C TYR A 117 7.41 10.25 1.46
N GLN A 118 7.40 8.95 1.20
CA GLN A 118 8.35 8.23 0.35
C GLN A 118 7.60 7.27 -0.58
N HIS A 119 8.21 6.93 -1.72
CA HIS A 119 7.59 6.10 -2.76
C HIS A 119 8.59 5.04 -3.26
N GLU A 120 8.13 3.80 -3.39
CA GLU A 120 8.89 2.63 -3.87
C GLU A 120 10.23 2.38 -3.14
N VAL A 121 10.27 2.60 -1.82
CA VAL A 121 11.42 2.28 -0.96
C VAL A 121 11.07 1.23 0.08
N THR A 122 12.07 0.61 0.72
CA THR A 122 11.79 -0.34 1.82
C THR A 122 11.51 0.44 3.12
N PRO A 123 10.37 0.22 3.79
CA PRO A 123 10.05 0.86 5.06
C PRO A 123 11.05 0.47 6.16
N ASN A 124 11.31 1.39 7.10
CA ASN A 124 12.30 1.17 8.15
C ASN A 124 11.83 0.15 9.20
N SER A 125 10.51 0.04 9.39
CA SER A 125 9.89 -0.86 10.35
C SER A 125 9.73 -2.29 9.81
N PHE A 126 9.86 -2.50 8.49
CA PHE A 126 9.58 -3.79 7.86
C PHE A 126 10.46 -4.94 8.39
N ASP A 127 11.74 -4.68 8.66
CA ASP A 127 12.64 -5.72 9.17
C ASP A 127 12.32 -6.14 10.62
N ARG A 128 11.55 -5.33 11.36
CA ARG A 128 11.11 -5.61 12.74
C ARG A 128 9.74 -6.28 12.82
N LEU A 129 9.00 -6.29 11.72
CA LEU A 129 7.68 -6.92 11.63
C LEU A 129 7.81 -8.45 11.76
N PRO A 130 7.13 -9.08 12.74
CA PRO A 130 7.14 -10.53 12.89
C PRO A 130 6.67 -11.23 11.61
N ARG A 131 7.47 -12.16 11.10
CA ARG A 131 7.17 -12.88 9.85
C ARG A 131 5.92 -13.76 9.99
N GLU A 132 5.65 -14.16 11.23
CA GLU A 132 4.48 -14.91 11.68
C GLU A 132 3.16 -14.19 11.40
N THR A 133 3.15 -12.88 11.15
CA THR A 133 1.93 -12.12 10.84
C THR A 133 1.57 -12.13 9.34
N ILE A 134 2.54 -12.37 8.47
CA ILE A 134 2.40 -12.27 7.00
C ILE A 134 2.50 -13.65 6.34
N GLY A 135 3.32 -14.55 6.87
CA GLY A 135 3.64 -15.82 6.25
C GLY A 135 4.93 -15.83 5.45
N THR A 136 5.09 -16.89 4.66
CA THR A 136 6.24 -17.01 3.75
C THR A 136 6.02 -16.17 2.50
N PHE A 137 7.05 -15.42 2.10
CA PHE A 137 7.10 -14.67 0.85
C PHE A 137 8.54 -14.65 0.34
N ASN A 138 8.70 -14.47 -0.98
CA ASN A 138 10.01 -14.32 -1.64
C ASN A 138 10.06 -13.08 -2.56
N SER A 139 8.92 -12.41 -2.76
CA SER A 139 8.81 -11.14 -3.48
C SER A 139 8.19 -10.10 -2.56
N LYS A 140 8.78 -8.90 -2.56
CA LYS A 140 8.31 -7.74 -1.79
C LYS A 140 8.21 -6.52 -2.69
N ARG A 141 7.09 -5.81 -2.62
CA ARG A 141 6.90 -4.50 -3.22
C ARG A 141 6.25 -3.58 -2.17
N PHE A 142 6.76 -2.37 -2.08
CA PHE A 142 6.18 -1.29 -1.29
C PHE A 142 5.91 -0.15 -2.25
N ASP A 143 4.75 0.49 -2.12
CA ASP A 143 4.36 1.58 -3.01
C ASP A 143 4.50 2.92 -2.27
N ASP A 144 3.48 3.33 -1.53
CA ASP A 144 3.49 4.58 -0.78
C ASP A 144 3.78 4.37 0.71
N ILE A 145 4.63 5.25 1.27
CA ILE A 145 5.04 5.24 2.67
C ILE A 145 4.82 6.63 3.26
N VAL A 146 4.12 6.68 4.38
CA VAL A 146 3.90 7.88 5.20
C VAL A 146 4.46 7.63 6.59
N SER A 147 5.30 8.52 7.09
CA SER A 147 5.82 8.48 8.46
C SER A 147 5.66 9.83 9.12
N GLY A 148 5.57 9.87 10.45
CA GLY A 148 5.43 11.11 11.20
C GLY A 148 5.15 10.82 12.67
N ARG A 149 4.55 11.79 13.36
CA ARG A 149 4.00 11.61 14.70
C ARG A 149 2.50 11.91 14.68
N TYR A 150 1.76 11.15 15.46
CA TYR A 150 0.32 11.34 15.67
C TYR A 150 0.10 11.23 17.18
N GLU A 151 -0.63 12.17 17.80
CA GLU A 151 -0.87 12.20 19.26
C GLU A 151 0.40 11.91 20.11
N GLY A 152 1.54 12.50 19.69
CA GLY A 152 2.83 12.39 20.38
C GLY A 152 3.63 11.11 20.12
N PHE A 153 3.11 10.09 19.43
CA PHE A 153 3.85 8.85 19.13
C PHE A 153 4.30 8.76 17.67
N PRO A 154 5.49 8.20 17.39
CA PRO A 154 5.96 8.00 16.03
C PRO A 154 5.23 6.81 15.37
N PHE A 155 4.97 6.95 14.07
CA PHE A 155 4.45 5.85 13.26
C PHE A 155 5.07 5.83 11.85
N GLU A 156 4.96 4.68 11.19
CA GLU A 156 5.25 4.48 9.77
C GLU A 156 4.13 3.62 9.16
N LEU A 157 3.38 4.19 8.22
CA LEU A 157 2.33 3.54 7.47
C LEU A 157 2.81 3.29 6.04
N TYR A 158 2.59 2.08 5.53
CA TYR A 158 2.98 1.76 4.16
C TYR A 158 2.09 0.72 3.50
N GLU A 159 1.97 0.82 2.18
CA GLU A 159 1.34 -0.20 1.35
C GLU A 159 2.35 -1.31 1.01
N ALA A 160 1.94 -2.57 1.20
CA ALA A 160 2.77 -3.73 0.92
C ALA A 160 2.05 -4.75 0.03
N ASP A 161 2.77 -5.26 -0.97
CA ASP A 161 2.40 -6.44 -1.78
C ASP A 161 3.51 -7.48 -1.65
N LEU A 162 3.21 -8.53 -0.88
CA LEU A 162 4.10 -9.61 -0.52
C LEU A 162 3.58 -10.90 -1.13
N ARG A 163 4.42 -11.58 -1.92
CA ARG A 163 4.03 -12.76 -2.68
C ARG A 163 4.99 -13.92 -2.49
N GLN A 164 4.45 -15.13 -2.58
CA GLN A 164 5.16 -16.39 -2.53
C GLN A 164 5.14 -17.04 -3.92
N GLY A 165 6.31 -17.34 -4.49
CA GLY A 165 6.47 -18.01 -5.78
C GLY A 165 7.21 -17.18 -6.81
N THR A 166 7.33 -17.68 -8.04
CA THR A 166 8.06 -17.02 -9.13
C THR A 166 7.11 -16.49 -10.19
N GLY A 167 7.25 -15.21 -10.55
CA GLY A 167 6.51 -14.58 -11.65
C GLY A 167 5.08 -14.15 -11.31
N LYS A 168 4.23 -13.98 -12.34
CA LYS A 168 2.85 -13.47 -12.21
C LYS A 168 1.86 -14.45 -11.57
N SER A 169 2.25 -15.71 -11.35
CA SER A 169 1.43 -16.77 -10.75
C SER A 169 1.71 -17.00 -9.25
N GLY A 170 2.47 -16.11 -8.61
CA GLY A 170 2.73 -16.21 -7.17
C GLY A 170 1.48 -16.00 -6.33
N THR A 171 1.36 -16.75 -5.24
CA THR A 171 0.28 -16.60 -4.25
C THR A 171 0.51 -15.33 -3.43
N ILE A 172 -0.53 -14.54 -3.20
CA ILE A 172 -0.46 -13.35 -2.34
C ILE A 172 -0.35 -13.82 -0.88
N ALA A 173 0.78 -13.53 -0.24
CA ALA A 173 0.95 -13.76 1.20
C ALA A 173 0.30 -12.64 2.00
N PHE A 174 0.49 -11.40 1.54
CA PHE A 174 -0.16 -10.22 2.09
C PHE A 174 -0.27 -9.14 1.00
N LYS A 175 -1.45 -8.53 0.89
CA LYS A 175 -1.65 -7.28 0.16
C LYS A 175 -2.49 -6.36 1.04
N GLY A 176 -2.00 -5.16 1.32
CA GLY A 176 -2.73 -4.19 2.13
C GLY A 176 -1.84 -3.13 2.77
N ILE A 177 -2.34 -2.53 3.84
CA ILE A 177 -1.66 -1.48 4.60
C ILE A 177 -1.03 -2.08 5.85
N VAL A 178 0.18 -1.64 6.17
CA VAL A 178 0.81 -1.90 7.47
C VAL A 178 1.04 -0.57 8.17
N VAL A 179 0.62 -0.47 9.43
CA VAL A 179 0.90 0.64 10.32
C VAL A 179 1.80 0.14 11.43
N ALA A 180 3.04 0.60 11.45
CA ALA A 180 3.99 0.36 12.52
C ALA A 180 4.01 1.57 13.47
N PHE A 181 4.00 1.32 14.77
CA PHE A 181 3.96 2.36 15.81
C PHE A 181 4.70 1.92 17.07
N GLU A 182 5.05 2.88 17.92
CA GLU A 182 5.65 2.61 19.22
C GLU A 182 4.58 2.26 20.26
N THR A 183 4.79 1.16 20.98
CA THR A 183 3.93 0.74 22.11
C THR A 183 4.26 1.54 23.37
N ILE A 184 3.26 1.80 24.22
CA ILE A 184 3.50 2.52 25.50
C ILE A 184 4.32 1.67 26.47
N VAL A 185 4.01 0.37 26.52
CA VAL A 185 4.73 -0.60 27.33
C VAL A 185 5.24 -1.69 26.38
N PRO A 186 6.56 -1.87 26.28
CA PRO A 186 7.15 -2.93 25.46
C PRO A 186 6.63 -4.30 25.86
N PHE A 187 6.23 -5.10 24.87
CA PHE A 187 5.85 -6.49 25.09
C PHE A 187 7.12 -7.36 25.26
N PRO A 188 7.26 -8.14 26.35
CA PRO A 188 8.46 -8.93 26.61
C PRO A 188 8.48 -10.23 25.79
N GLY A 189 8.53 -10.11 24.46
CA GLY A 189 8.50 -11.22 23.51
C GLY A 189 7.88 -10.81 22.18
N ILE A 190 7.25 -11.77 21.51
CA ILE A 190 6.43 -11.59 20.32
C ILE A 190 5.01 -12.05 20.63
N LEU A 191 4.02 -11.24 20.28
CA LEU A 191 2.59 -11.61 20.31
C LEU A 191 2.00 -11.32 18.94
N VAL A 192 1.31 -12.29 18.35
CA VAL A 192 0.63 -12.14 17.05
C VAL A 192 -0.82 -12.57 17.19
N ALA A 193 -1.72 -11.76 16.66
CA ALA A 193 -3.11 -12.11 16.37
C ALA A 193 -3.30 -12.01 14.86
N ALA A 194 -3.40 -13.15 14.19
CA ALA A 194 -3.56 -13.23 12.73
C ALA A 194 -4.85 -13.98 12.38
N ARG A 195 -5.34 -13.83 11.15
CA ARG A 195 -6.51 -14.55 10.68
C ARG A 195 -6.31 -16.07 10.78
N ARG A 196 -7.23 -16.75 11.46
CA ARG A 196 -7.33 -18.21 11.48
C ARG A 196 -7.79 -18.68 10.10
N THR A 197 -6.90 -19.31 9.36
CA THR A 197 -7.20 -19.99 8.09
C THR A 197 -6.74 -21.44 8.21
N ASP A 198 -7.39 -22.39 7.52
CA ASP A 198 -6.86 -23.77 7.40
C ASP A 198 -5.46 -23.80 6.72
N VAL A 199 -5.07 -22.69 6.08
CA VAL A 199 -3.76 -22.42 5.47
C VAL A 199 -2.71 -21.97 6.51
N ALA A 200 -3.09 -21.76 7.78
CA ALA A 200 -2.20 -21.37 8.88
C ALA A 200 -1.07 -22.38 9.14
N VAL A 201 -1.14 -23.61 8.63
CA VAL A 201 0.01 -24.54 8.69
C VAL A 201 1.21 -24.02 7.86
N GLY A 202 0.97 -23.21 6.83
CA GLY A 202 2.03 -22.66 5.95
C GLY A 202 2.56 -21.28 6.37
N LEU A 203 1.74 -20.50 7.08
CA LEU A 203 2.07 -19.13 7.52
C LEU A 203 3.15 -19.14 8.61
N PHE A 204 3.20 -20.22 9.41
CA PHE A 204 4.07 -20.35 10.57
C PHE A 204 5.07 -21.51 10.43
N ARG A 205 5.64 -21.76 9.25
CA ARG A 205 6.72 -22.77 9.07
C ARG A 205 8.13 -22.21 9.20
N GLY A 206 8.27 -20.93 9.57
CA GLY A 206 9.56 -20.25 9.73
C GLY A 206 10.39 -20.82 10.90
N MET A 207 11.70 -20.51 10.94
CA MET A 207 12.64 -21.02 11.97
C MET A 207 12.27 -20.66 13.44
N PHE A 208 11.24 -19.83 13.68
CA PHE A 208 10.71 -19.48 15.01
C PHE A 208 9.38 -20.18 15.37
N ALA A 209 8.78 -20.90 14.43
CA ALA A 209 7.52 -21.64 14.59
C ALA A 209 7.50 -22.59 15.80
N SER A 210 8.65 -23.16 16.15
CA SER A 210 8.77 -24.13 17.24
C SER A 210 8.74 -23.51 18.63
N LYS A 211 8.83 -22.17 18.76
CA LYS A 211 8.80 -21.48 20.06
C LYS A 211 7.47 -20.76 20.35
N MET A 212 6.65 -20.53 19.32
CA MET A 212 5.39 -19.83 19.47
C MET A 212 4.30 -20.79 19.95
N GLN A 213 3.68 -20.48 21.07
CA GLN A 213 2.57 -21.22 21.67
C GLN A 213 1.24 -20.57 21.29
N GLU A 214 0.25 -21.41 20.99
CA GLU A 214 -1.11 -20.96 20.71
C GLU A 214 -1.85 -20.60 22.00
N LEU A 215 -2.66 -19.55 21.94
CA LEU A 215 -3.47 -19.03 23.04
C LEU A 215 -4.93 -18.97 22.62
N SER A 216 -5.82 -18.98 23.61
CA SER A 216 -7.23 -18.63 23.44
C SER A 216 -7.51 -17.35 24.20
N CYS A 217 -8.27 -16.44 23.57
CA CYS A 217 -8.74 -15.22 24.22
C CYS A 217 -9.96 -15.47 25.12
N GLY A 218 -10.64 -16.61 24.94
CA GLY A 218 -11.83 -16.98 25.71
C GLY A 218 -13.14 -16.40 25.14
N VAL A 219 -13.06 -15.66 24.04
CA VAL A 219 -14.23 -15.18 23.27
C VAL A 219 -14.39 -16.10 22.05
N PRO A 220 -15.44 -16.95 21.98
CA PRO A 220 -15.55 -17.99 20.94
C PRO A 220 -15.51 -17.45 19.51
N GLU A 221 -16.10 -16.28 19.26
CA GLU A 221 -16.14 -15.66 17.94
C GLU A 221 -14.76 -15.17 17.48
N LEU A 222 -14.01 -14.54 18.39
CA LEU A 222 -12.64 -14.11 18.12
C LEU A 222 -11.70 -15.30 17.98
N ASP A 223 -11.81 -16.30 18.86
CA ASP A 223 -11.02 -17.52 18.73
C ASP A 223 -11.34 -18.23 17.41
N ALA A 224 -12.60 -18.27 16.95
CA ALA A 224 -12.91 -18.85 15.64
C ALA A 224 -12.26 -18.09 14.46
N THR A 225 -12.05 -16.78 14.61
CA THR A 225 -11.58 -15.89 13.54
C THR A 225 -10.07 -15.64 13.58
N TYR A 226 -9.45 -15.70 14.77
CA TYR A 226 -8.06 -15.34 15.02
C TYR A 226 -7.26 -16.51 15.58
N ASP A 227 -6.01 -16.59 15.16
CA ASP A 227 -4.97 -17.46 15.69
C ASP A 227 -4.02 -16.58 16.51
N PHE A 228 -4.07 -16.75 17.84
CA PHE A 228 -3.23 -16.01 18.79
C PHE A 228 -1.99 -16.82 19.11
N ARG A 229 -0.82 -16.24 18.89
CA ARG A 229 0.47 -16.91 19.15
C ARG A 229 1.48 -16.03 19.84
N THR A 230 2.24 -16.61 20.76
CA THR A 230 3.30 -15.90 21.47
C THR A 230 4.47 -16.80 21.86
N ASP A 231 5.65 -16.22 22.07
CA ASP A 231 6.77 -16.89 22.74
C ASP A 231 6.77 -16.66 24.27
N ASN A 232 5.86 -15.82 24.79
CA ASN A 232 5.72 -15.51 26.21
C ASN A 232 4.25 -15.53 26.67
N VAL A 233 3.77 -16.73 27.04
CA VAL A 233 2.38 -16.99 27.46
C VAL A 233 1.99 -16.17 28.69
N GLU A 234 2.87 -16.09 29.69
CA GLU A 234 2.59 -15.39 30.95
C GLU A 234 2.31 -13.89 30.72
N ALA A 235 3.04 -13.26 29.80
CA ALA A 235 2.82 -11.87 29.43
C ALA A 235 1.64 -11.68 28.47
N ALA A 236 1.40 -12.63 27.56
CA ALA A 236 0.39 -12.50 26.52
C ALA A 236 -1.04 -12.78 26.99
N GLN A 237 -1.25 -13.80 27.83
CA GLN A 237 -2.59 -14.24 28.23
C GLN A 237 -3.49 -13.11 28.76
N PRO A 238 -3.05 -12.23 29.69
CA PRO A 238 -3.90 -11.13 30.16
C PRO A 238 -4.23 -10.10 29.08
N LEU A 239 -3.35 -9.90 28.09
CA LEU A 239 -3.58 -8.98 26.98
C LEU A 239 -4.61 -9.56 26.01
N VAL A 240 -4.41 -10.83 25.64
CA VAL A 240 -5.23 -11.56 24.67
C VAL A 240 -6.67 -11.74 25.19
N SER A 241 -6.87 -12.12 26.45
CA SER A 241 -8.20 -12.22 27.06
C SER A 241 -8.82 -10.87 27.47
N GLY A 242 -8.07 -9.77 27.36
CA GLY A 242 -8.48 -8.45 27.80
C GLY A 242 -8.51 -7.43 26.66
N ARG A 243 -7.60 -6.46 26.71
CA ARG A 243 -7.61 -5.29 25.81
C ARG A 243 -7.40 -5.64 24.35
N LEU A 244 -6.61 -6.66 24.02
CA LEU A 244 -6.42 -7.07 22.63
C LEU A 244 -7.70 -7.66 22.04
N ALA A 245 -8.43 -8.50 22.80
CA ALA A 245 -9.74 -9.00 22.36
C ALA A 245 -10.71 -7.85 22.10
N GLN A 246 -10.80 -6.86 23.01
CA GLN A 246 -11.66 -5.69 22.81
C GLN A 246 -11.27 -4.89 21.56
N ALA A 247 -9.97 -4.66 21.34
CA ALA A 247 -9.47 -3.97 20.15
C ALA A 247 -9.80 -4.74 18.86
N LEU A 248 -9.67 -6.06 18.86
CA LEU A 248 -9.99 -6.91 17.70
C LEU A 248 -11.49 -6.98 17.42
N THR A 249 -12.35 -6.98 18.45
CA THR A 249 -13.80 -6.86 18.28
C THR A 249 -14.16 -5.54 17.61
N TRP A 250 -13.66 -4.42 18.14
CA TRP A 250 -13.90 -3.10 17.54
C TRP A 250 -13.36 -2.99 16.10
N LEU A 251 -12.17 -3.57 15.84
CA LEU A 251 -11.60 -3.67 14.50
C LEU A 251 -12.48 -4.45 13.54
N SER A 252 -13.08 -5.57 13.99
CA SER A 252 -13.97 -6.37 13.16
C SER A 252 -15.28 -5.66 12.79
N GLU A 253 -15.75 -4.76 13.67
CA GLU A 253 -16.91 -3.90 13.41
C GLU A 253 -16.57 -2.77 12.42
N THR A 254 -15.36 -2.22 12.52
CA THR A 254 -14.93 -1.05 11.73
C THR A 254 -14.40 -1.45 10.35
N TRP A 255 -13.81 -2.64 10.22
CA TRP A 255 -13.16 -3.12 8.99
C TRP A 255 -13.72 -4.51 8.59
N PRO A 256 -14.86 -4.55 7.86
CA PRO A 256 -15.64 -5.79 7.69
C PRO A 256 -15.07 -6.77 6.65
N ASP A 257 -14.08 -6.38 5.84
CA ASP A 257 -13.61 -7.17 4.69
C ASP A 257 -12.77 -8.40 5.11
N ASP A 258 -11.51 -8.18 5.49
CA ASP A 258 -10.58 -9.23 5.93
C ASP A 258 -10.08 -8.88 7.34
N PRO A 259 -10.08 -9.83 8.30
CA PRO A 259 -9.65 -9.57 9.67
C PRO A 259 -8.28 -8.86 9.75
N ALA A 260 -8.28 -7.72 10.43
CA ALA A 260 -7.08 -6.97 10.75
C ALA A 260 -6.12 -7.82 11.58
N ARG A 261 -4.82 -7.80 11.25
CA ARG A 261 -3.81 -8.56 12.00
C ARG A 261 -3.06 -7.62 12.92
N VAL A 262 -2.73 -8.08 14.12
CA VAL A 262 -1.98 -7.30 15.10
C VAL A 262 -0.72 -8.08 15.49
N ALA A 263 0.39 -7.38 15.63
CA ALA A 263 1.62 -7.95 16.16
C ALA A 263 2.31 -6.98 17.13
N LEU A 264 2.83 -7.51 18.23
CA LEU A 264 3.69 -6.80 19.18
C LEU A 264 5.05 -7.49 19.19
N ASN A 265 6.12 -6.71 19.14
CA ASN A 265 7.50 -7.20 19.18
C ASN A 265 8.37 -6.20 19.95
N GLY A 266 8.64 -6.48 21.22
CA GLY A 266 9.35 -5.53 22.07
C GLY A 266 8.60 -4.19 22.14
N GLY A 267 9.28 -3.11 21.80
CA GLY A 267 8.70 -1.75 21.78
C GLY A 267 7.83 -1.46 20.55
N ASP A 268 7.88 -2.28 19.50
CA ASP A 268 7.14 -2.05 18.25
C ASP A 268 5.77 -2.75 18.26
N GLY A 269 4.76 -2.04 17.78
CA GLY A 269 3.44 -2.56 17.47
C GLY A 269 3.15 -2.43 15.98
N PHE A 270 2.43 -3.40 15.44
CA PHE A 270 2.06 -3.46 14.03
C PHE A 270 0.57 -3.76 13.89
N LEU A 271 -0.12 -2.97 13.08
CA LEU A 271 -1.47 -3.20 12.62
C LEU A 271 -1.41 -3.45 11.11
N LEU A 272 -1.92 -4.59 10.66
CA LEU A 272 -1.97 -4.94 9.26
C LEU A 272 -3.43 -5.01 8.83
N LEU A 273 -3.78 -4.25 7.82
CA LEU A 273 -5.13 -4.15 7.27
C LEU A 273 -5.08 -4.74 5.85
N PRO A 274 -5.48 -6.01 5.67
CA PRO A 274 -5.49 -6.60 4.35
C PRO A 274 -6.54 -5.89 3.48
N GLN A 275 -6.13 -5.47 2.29
CA GLN A 275 -7.02 -4.86 1.31
C GLN A 275 -6.47 -5.04 -0.09
N THR A 276 -7.38 -5.17 -1.05
CA THR A 276 -7.01 -5.36 -2.47
C THR A 276 -6.79 -4.03 -3.20
N LYS A 277 -7.42 -2.96 -2.71
CA LYS A 277 -7.34 -1.61 -3.26
C LYS A 277 -6.11 -0.89 -2.71
N ASP A 278 -5.47 -0.11 -3.57
CA ASP A 278 -4.37 0.77 -3.18
C ASP A 278 -4.98 2.01 -2.49
N PHE A 279 -4.51 2.32 -1.28
CA PHE A 279 -5.06 3.32 -0.38
C PHE A 279 -4.82 4.74 -0.89
N PHE A 280 -3.59 5.01 -1.31
CA PHE A 280 -3.18 6.32 -1.84
C PHE A 280 -3.44 6.44 -3.35
N ASP A 281 -4.25 5.55 -3.92
CA ASP A 281 -4.54 5.59 -5.34
C ASP A 281 -5.32 6.84 -5.70
N LEU A 282 -4.80 7.55 -6.70
CA LEU A 282 -5.45 8.72 -7.25
C LEU A 282 -6.25 8.28 -8.48
N PRO A 283 -7.40 8.92 -8.77
CA PRO A 283 -8.17 8.55 -9.94
C PRO A 283 -7.30 8.69 -11.21
N ASP A 284 -7.68 7.94 -12.26
CA ASP A 284 -6.96 7.95 -13.53
C ASP A 284 -6.72 9.39 -14.02
N LYS A 285 -5.61 9.59 -14.74
CA LYS A 285 -5.17 10.90 -15.26
C LYS A 285 -6.24 11.64 -16.06
N SER A 286 -7.21 10.94 -16.63
CA SER A 286 -8.34 11.51 -17.37
C SER A 286 -9.43 12.10 -16.47
N VAL A 287 -9.53 11.66 -15.21
CA VAL A 287 -10.57 12.03 -14.25
C VAL A 287 -10.10 13.19 -13.36
N PRO A 288 -10.89 14.26 -13.20
CA PRO A 288 -10.60 15.33 -12.26
C PRO A 288 -10.63 14.84 -10.81
N LEU A 289 -9.70 15.32 -9.99
CA LEU A 289 -9.71 15.12 -8.55
C LEU A 289 -10.75 16.03 -7.89
N ASP A 290 -11.69 15.38 -7.22
CA ASP A 290 -12.68 15.99 -6.35
C ASP A 290 -12.35 15.76 -4.87
N TYR A 291 -12.51 16.81 -4.05
CA TYR A 291 -12.23 16.76 -2.62
C TYR A 291 -13.14 15.77 -1.88
N ALA A 292 -14.46 15.91 -2.04
CA ALA A 292 -15.43 15.13 -1.27
C ALA A 292 -15.39 13.63 -1.64
N LYS A 293 -15.11 13.33 -2.92
CA LYS A 293 -15.10 11.98 -3.44
C LYS A 293 -13.78 11.23 -3.24
N HIS A 294 -12.64 11.93 -3.27
CA HIS A 294 -11.32 11.27 -3.29
C HIS A 294 -10.44 11.65 -2.10
N VAL A 295 -10.53 12.88 -1.59
CA VAL A 295 -9.62 13.37 -0.54
C VAL A 295 -10.22 13.19 0.85
N ALA A 296 -11.46 13.62 1.06
CA ALA A 296 -12.12 13.50 2.36
C ALA A 296 -12.21 12.05 2.88
N PRO A 297 -12.55 11.03 2.05
CA PRO A 297 -12.52 9.64 2.50
C PRO A 297 -11.12 9.19 2.89
N MET A 298 -10.09 9.59 2.13
CA MET A 298 -8.69 9.24 2.43
C MET A 298 -8.21 9.85 3.76
N ILE A 299 -8.64 11.08 4.08
CA ILE A 299 -8.36 11.70 5.39
C ILE A 299 -9.05 10.91 6.51
N SER A 300 -10.34 10.63 6.35
CA SER A 300 -11.12 9.87 7.32
C SER A 300 -10.50 8.50 7.58
N ASP A 301 -10.15 7.76 6.53
CA ASP A 301 -9.59 6.43 6.66
C ASP A 301 -8.19 6.47 7.31
N MET A 302 -7.35 7.46 6.95
CA MET A 302 -6.05 7.66 7.60
C MET A 302 -6.22 7.96 9.09
N GLY A 303 -7.13 8.87 9.45
CA GLY A 303 -7.47 9.18 10.83
C GLY A 303 -7.94 7.96 11.61
N ALA A 304 -8.85 7.16 11.04
CA ALA A 304 -9.32 5.93 11.64
C ALA A 304 -8.19 4.91 11.86
N MET A 305 -7.29 4.73 10.88
CA MET A 305 -6.14 3.83 11.03
C MET A 305 -5.19 4.28 12.14
N LEU A 306 -4.89 5.57 12.23
CA LEU A 306 -4.00 6.12 13.26
C LEU A 306 -4.63 6.11 14.64
N ALA A 307 -5.93 6.40 14.75
CA ALA A 307 -6.69 6.25 15.98
C ALA A 307 -6.71 4.78 16.45
N THR A 308 -6.84 3.85 15.50
CA THR A 308 -6.75 2.42 15.80
C THR A 308 -5.36 2.05 16.33
N ALA A 309 -4.29 2.51 15.67
CA ALA A 309 -2.93 2.33 16.16
C ALA A 309 -2.74 2.94 17.56
N ALA A 310 -3.35 4.09 17.84
CA ALA A 310 -3.34 4.75 19.15
C ALA A 310 -4.07 3.94 20.23
N LEU A 311 -5.11 3.17 19.88
CA LEU A 311 -5.74 2.22 20.78
C LEU A 311 -4.85 0.98 20.98
N VAL A 312 -4.30 0.42 19.91
CA VAL A 312 -3.50 -0.81 19.94
C VAL A 312 -2.18 -0.59 20.72
N ARG A 313 -1.53 0.58 20.63
CA ARG A 313 -0.32 0.90 21.44
C ARG A 313 -0.57 0.86 22.95
N LYS A 314 -1.82 1.02 23.39
CA LYS A 314 -2.21 1.00 24.81
C LYS A 314 -2.48 -0.41 25.33
N ILE A 315 -2.49 -1.44 24.48
CA ILE A 315 -2.82 -2.81 24.90
C ILE A 315 -1.91 -3.28 26.03
N GLY A 316 -0.60 -3.02 25.96
CA GLY A 316 0.37 -3.41 26.99
C GLY A 316 0.39 -2.52 28.25
N ALA A 317 -0.29 -1.38 28.26
CA ALA A 317 -0.25 -0.43 29.39
C ALA A 317 -1.16 -0.87 30.54
N LYS A 318 -0.79 -0.60 31.80
CA LYS A 318 -1.74 -0.68 32.94
C LYS A 318 -2.75 0.48 32.88
N ASP A 319 -3.92 0.36 33.49
CA ASP A 319 -4.99 1.40 33.47
C ASP A 319 -4.49 2.79 33.88
N GLU A 320 -3.51 2.87 34.79
CA GLU A 320 -2.91 4.13 35.27
C GLU A 320 -1.98 4.82 34.25
N ALA A 321 -1.48 4.09 33.24
CA ALA A 321 -0.54 4.61 32.23
C ALA A 321 -1.21 4.91 30.87
N ALA A 322 -2.52 4.68 30.75
CA ALA A 322 -3.29 4.85 29.52
C ALA A 322 -4.05 6.19 29.42
N GLY A 323 -3.97 7.01 30.48
CA GLY A 323 -4.56 8.35 30.59
C GLY A 323 -3.88 9.38 29.70
#